data_AF-A0A936NEM0-F1
#
_entry.id   AF-A0A936NEM0-F1
#
_cell.length_a   1.000
_cell.length_b   1.000
_cell.length_c   1.000
_cell.angle_alpha   90.00
_cell.angle_beta   90.00
_cell.angle_gamma   90.00
#
_symmetry.space_group_name_H-M   'P 1'
#
loop_
_entity.id
_entity.type
_entity.pdbx_description
1 polymer ?
#
loop_
_entity_poly.entity_id
_entity_poly.type
_entity_poly.pdbx_seq_one_letter_code
_entity_poly.pdbx_strand_id
1 'polypeptide(L)'
;MTSDLGGSQGKDELVAIRKRVYGHDMLYVSQPDGSKIGRINLETGRITMDRAELRDIFDRFVAGWRATHMGQQPPSDDDRDEGTRPTGPHASHESNPTPHAGLPTPQTPDPPWQPPDPATRAPDPTWPAPEPLPQAAEPAPTHCTDLPQVEPIAPVAPVSADATDTAGASAQNEYHRRSERELATKHQKVADDAQWRQQIKAERPVMGRVATALTAKPRITPESQATAAWKVGAEGERRVGEVLQGVRGIEVLHDRLIPGSRANIDHLVVGPSGVFVIDAKKYTGKLEVRDKGGLFRHDPHLYVNGRDRTKTVDGVLRQVKVVRTALGDDFADVQIRGVLCFIGAKWPLMKHPHRVNGVVVVWPKGLPKVVTASGALDDRVADVAEQLRSRLRSAGQ
;
A
#
# COMPACT_ATOMS: atom_id res chain seq x y z
N MET A 1 -38.94 49.87 -2.15
CA MET A 1 -39.17 49.04 -0.94
C MET A 1 -39.66 47.70 -1.45
N THR A 2 -38.74 46.77 -1.70
CA THR A 2 -38.51 45.55 -0.86
C THR A 2 -39.76 44.66 -0.86
N SER A 3 -39.75 43.43 -1.35
CA SER A 3 -38.80 42.38 -0.95
C SER A 3 -38.81 41.17 -1.89
N ASP A 4 -37.61 40.61 -1.95
CA ASP A 4 -37.12 39.37 -2.56
C ASP A 4 -37.82 38.11 -2.00
N LEU A 5 -38.15 37.15 -2.87
CA LEU A 5 -38.47 35.76 -2.51
C LEU A 5 -37.98 34.82 -3.61
N GLY A 6 -36.66 34.76 -3.78
CA GLY A 6 -35.98 33.64 -4.43
C GLY A 6 -35.81 32.44 -3.49
N GLY A 7 -36.06 31.24 -4.01
CA GLY A 7 -35.34 30.03 -3.61
C GLY A 7 -36.03 29.10 -2.61
N SER A 8 -36.78 28.11 -3.10
CA SER A 8 -37.00 26.84 -2.36
C SER A 8 -37.53 25.71 -3.25
N GLN A 9 -36.85 25.38 -4.35
CA GLN A 9 -37.07 24.08 -5.01
C GLN A 9 -35.74 23.51 -5.48
N GLY A 10 -35.30 22.41 -4.84
CA GLY A 10 -34.08 21.67 -5.19
C GLY A 10 -33.33 20.97 -4.05
N LYS A 11 -33.82 20.97 -2.80
CA LYS A 11 -33.03 20.54 -1.62
C LYS A 11 -33.17 19.08 -1.16
N ASP A 12 -34.10 18.28 -1.69
CA ASP A 12 -34.47 16.99 -1.06
C ASP A 12 -34.24 15.72 -1.89
N GLU A 13 -33.66 15.81 -3.08
CA GLU A 13 -33.36 14.60 -3.86
C GLU A 13 -31.93 14.16 -3.59
N LEU A 14 -31.76 13.22 -2.65
CA LEU A 14 -30.47 12.58 -2.39
C LEU A 14 -30.38 11.25 -3.13
N VAL A 15 -29.20 10.95 -3.65
CA VAL A 15 -28.91 9.69 -4.34
C VAL A 15 -28.05 8.83 -3.42
N ALA A 16 -28.40 7.54 -3.32
CA ALA A 16 -27.65 6.56 -2.55
C ALA A 16 -27.07 5.46 -3.44
N ILE A 17 -25.80 5.13 -3.24
CA ILE A 17 -25.15 3.98 -3.87
C ILE A 17 -24.67 3.03 -2.77
N ARG A 18 -25.28 1.84 -2.72
CA ARG A 18 -24.84 0.75 -1.84
C ARG A 18 -23.79 -0.08 -2.59
N LYS A 19 -22.64 -0.34 -1.96
CA LYS A 19 -21.57 -1.17 -2.53
C LYS A 19 -20.73 -1.83 -1.46
N ARG A 20 -20.10 -2.95 -1.81
CA ARG A 20 -19.14 -3.60 -0.93
C ARG A 20 -17.72 -3.06 -1.18
N VAL A 21 -17.07 -2.59 -0.11
CA VAL A 21 -15.74 -1.97 -0.19
C VAL A 21 -14.86 -2.56 0.90
N TYR A 22 -13.81 -3.28 0.49
CA TYR A 22 -12.94 -4.05 1.40
C TYR A 22 -13.73 -5.02 2.30
N GLY A 23 -14.76 -5.67 1.75
CA GLY A 23 -15.62 -6.59 2.49
C GLY A 23 -16.70 -5.93 3.36
N HIS A 24 -16.74 -4.60 3.43
CA HIS A 24 -17.75 -3.86 4.19
C HIS A 24 -18.92 -3.43 3.33
N ASP A 25 -20.14 -3.64 3.79
CA ASP A 25 -21.35 -3.07 3.19
C ASP A 25 -21.43 -1.56 3.46
N MET A 26 -21.30 -0.75 2.41
CA MET A 26 -21.19 0.71 2.50
C MET A 26 -22.32 1.36 1.70
N LEU A 27 -22.94 2.39 2.28
CA LEU A 27 -23.86 3.29 1.59
C LEU A 27 -23.22 4.66 1.43
N TYR A 28 -23.09 5.12 0.20
CA TYR A 28 -22.60 6.44 -0.16
C TYR A 28 -23.79 7.32 -0.54
N VAL A 29 -23.85 8.53 0.00
CA VAL A 29 -24.93 9.47 -0.25
C VAL A 29 -24.36 10.71 -0.91
N SER A 30 -24.97 11.11 -2.03
CA SER A 30 -24.60 12.29 -2.81
C SER A 30 -25.83 13.11 -3.20
N GLN A 31 -25.61 14.35 -3.60
CA GLN A 31 -26.61 15.13 -4.33
C GLN A 31 -26.73 14.60 -5.78
N PRO A 32 -27.78 14.98 -6.54
CA PRO A 32 -27.99 14.50 -7.91
C PRO A 32 -26.91 14.96 -8.89
N ASP A 33 -26.24 16.08 -8.58
CA ASP A 33 -25.10 16.61 -9.34
C ASP A 33 -23.79 15.80 -9.12
N GLY A 34 -23.83 14.76 -8.28
CA GLY A 34 -22.67 13.92 -7.93
C GLY A 34 -21.85 14.43 -6.74
N SER A 35 -22.22 15.57 -6.15
CA SER A 35 -21.55 16.10 -4.95
C SER A 35 -21.71 15.14 -3.78
N LYS A 36 -20.59 14.68 -3.20
CA LYS A 36 -20.58 13.76 -2.06
C LYS A 36 -21.03 14.45 -0.78
N ILE A 37 -21.94 13.82 -0.04
CA ILE A 37 -22.43 14.30 1.26
C ILE A 37 -21.78 13.51 2.39
N GLY A 38 -21.79 12.19 2.28
CA GLY A 38 -21.21 11.31 3.28
C GLY A 38 -21.40 9.85 2.96
N ARG A 39 -20.88 8.99 3.85
CA ARG A 39 -21.00 7.54 3.73
C ARG A 39 -21.21 6.91 5.09
N ILE A 40 -21.91 5.79 5.10
CA ILE A 40 -22.15 4.98 6.29
C ILE A 40 -21.80 3.52 6.01
N ASN A 41 -21.09 2.90 6.95
CA ASN A 41 -20.94 1.45 6.98
C ASN A 41 -22.23 0.86 7.55
N LEU A 42 -22.96 0.09 6.75
CA LEU A 42 -24.28 -0.43 7.11
C LEU A 42 -24.21 -1.48 8.22
N GLU A 43 -23.10 -2.20 8.33
CA GLU A 43 -22.85 -3.25 9.35
C GLU A 43 -22.54 -2.64 10.73
N THR A 44 -21.68 -1.62 10.78
CA THR A 44 -21.16 -1.03 12.03
C THR A 44 -21.86 0.27 12.43
N GLY A 45 -22.61 0.88 11.52
CA GLY A 45 -23.22 2.20 11.70
C GLY A 45 -22.23 3.37 11.67
N ARG A 46 -20.95 3.14 11.37
CA ARG A 46 -19.94 4.20 11.35
C ARG A 46 -20.17 5.15 10.17
N ILE A 47 -20.38 6.43 10.48
CA ILE A 47 -20.60 7.51 9.51
C ILE A 47 -19.29 8.27 9.26
N THR A 48 -19.05 8.67 8.02
CA THR A 48 -18.03 9.65 7.63
C THR A 48 -18.73 10.72 6.78
N MET A 49 -18.68 11.97 7.22
CA MET A 49 -19.27 13.10 6.50
C MET A 49 -18.20 13.77 5.65
N ASP A 50 -18.55 14.04 4.39
CA ASP A 50 -17.76 14.92 3.49
C ASP A 50 -18.26 16.39 3.62
N ARG A 51 -19.53 16.58 3.99
CA ARG A 51 -20.13 17.89 4.32
C ARG A 51 -20.88 17.82 5.66
N ALA A 52 -20.26 18.32 6.73
CA ALA A 52 -20.76 18.16 8.10
C ALA A 52 -22.09 18.90 8.33
N GLU A 53 -22.29 20.02 7.65
CA GLU A 53 -23.49 20.86 7.69
C GLU A 53 -24.75 20.17 7.15
N LEU A 54 -24.61 19.05 6.44
CA LEU A 54 -25.73 18.27 5.88
C LEU A 54 -26.08 17.03 6.72
N ARG A 55 -25.55 16.91 7.94
CA ARG A 55 -25.69 15.70 8.77
C ARG A 55 -27.14 15.32 9.07
N ASP A 56 -27.99 16.28 9.40
CA ASP A 56 -29.39 16.00 9.77
C ASP A 56 -30.22 15.49 8.59
N ILE A 57 -29.90 15.97 7.38
CA ILE A 57 -30.54 15.50 6.14
C ILE A 57 -30.02 14.10 5.79
N PHE A 58 -28.70 13.88 5.91
CA PHE A 58 -28.07 12.57 5.71
C PHE A 58 -28.66 11.50 6.64
N ASP A 59 -28.79 11.78 7.95
CA ASP A 59 -29.29 10.83 8.93
C ASP A 59 -30.76 10.45 8.65
N ARG A 60 -31.62 11.43 8.33
CA ARG A 60 -33.02 11.17 7.94
C ARG A 60 -33.14 10.34 6.67
N PHE A 61 -32.33 10.66 5.66
CA PHE A 61 -32.31 9.92 4.40
C PHE A 61 -31.85 8.47 4.60
N VAL A 62 -30.77 8.25 5.35
CA VAL A 62 -30.26 6.90 5.65
C VAL A 62 -31.28 6.08 6.45
N ALA A 63 -32.00 6.70 7.39
CA ALA A 63 -33.05 6.03 8.16
C ALA A 63 -34.19 5.55 7.25
N GLY A 64 -34.68 6.40 6.34
CA GLY A 64 -35.72 6.03 5.36
C GLY A 64 -35.24 4.98 4.35
N TRP A 65 -34.00 5.11 3.87
CA TRP A 65 -33.39 4.15 2.96
C TRP A 65 -33.24 2.76 3.62
N ARG A 66 -32.80 2.70 4.88
CA ARG A 66 -32.69 1.43 5.64
C ARG A 66 -34.04 0.74 5.81
N ALA A 67 -35.09 1.49 6.13
CA ALA A 67 -36.43 0.94 6.32
C ALA A 67 -36.99 0.27 5.04
N THR A 68 -36.50 0.68 3.87
CA THR A 68 -37.00 0.22 2.56
C THR A 68 -36.07 -0.79 1.87
N HIS A 69 -34.77 -0.80 2.20
CA HIS A 69 -33.75 -1.57 1.48
C HIS A 69 -32.97 -2.58 2.34
N MET A 70 -33.11 -2.57 3.67
CA MET A 70 -32.51 -3.60 4.53
C MET A 70 -33.28 -4.93 4.38
N GLY A 71 -32.59 -5.96 3.93
CA GLY A 71 -33.16 -7.28 3.62
C GLY A 71 -32.69 -7.84 2.27
N GLN A 72 -32.19 -6.98 1.38
CA GLN A 72 -31.57 -7.39 0.13
C GLN A 72 -30.10 -7.80 0.36
N GLN A 73 -29.68 -8.91 -0.26
CA GLN A 73 -28.30 -9.39 -0.22
C GLN A 73 -27.35 -8.29 -0.73
N PRO A 74 -26.24 -7.99 -0.03
CA PRO A 74 -25.34 -6.94 -0.45
C PRO A 74 -24.70 -7.26 -1.81
N PRO A 75 -24.32 -6.24 -2.61
CA PRO A 75 -23.62 -6.43 -3.86
C PRO A 75 -22.35 -7.25 -3.68
N SER A 76 -21.98 -8.03 -4.70
CA SER A 76 -20.72 -8.75 -4.72
C SER A 76 -19.53 -7.78 -4.86
N ASP A 77 -18.31 -8.20 -4.47
CA ASP A 77 -17.11 -7.34 -4.53
C ASP A 77 -16.73 -6.90 -5.97
N ASP A 78 -17.36 -7.46 -7.01
CA ASP A 78 -17.02 -7.23 -8.42
C ASP A 78 -17.80 -6.08 -9.10
N ASP A 79 -18.84 -5.51 -8.48
CA ASP A 79 -19.63 -4.44 -9.10
C ASP A 79 -18.98 -3.05 -8.89
N ARG A 80 -18.05 -2.70 -9.78
CA ARG A 80 -17.64 -1.31 -10.02
C ARG A 80 -18.25 -0.83 -11.34
N ASP A 81 -19.25 0.03 -11.20
CA ASP A 81 -20.00 0.82 -12.20
C ASP A 81 -19.31 0.98 -13.57
N GLU A 82 -19.76 0.17 -14.54
CA GLU A 82 -19.80 0.52 -15.97
C GLU A 82 -21.10 1.29 -16.22
N GLY A 83 -21.00 2.44 -16.88
CA GLY A 83 -22.14 3.31 -17.18
C GLY A 83 -23.24 2.63 -18.00
N THR A 84 -24.49 2.88 -17.59
CA THR A 84 -25.78 2.47 -18.15
C THR A 84 -25.92 2.49 -19.69
N ARG A 85 -26.35 1.36 -20.30
CA ARG A 85 -27.46 1.26 -21.31
C ARG A 85 -27.76 -0.21 -21.75
N PRO A 86 -28.89 -0.50 -22.44
CA PRO A 86 -29.96 -1.36 -21.93
C PRO A 86 -29.97 -2.83 -22.41
N THR A 87 -30.81 -3.58 -21.71
CA THR A 87 -31.21 -5.00 -21.76
C THR A 87 -31.39 -5.68 -23.13
N GLY A 88 -31.00 -6.95 -23.18
CA GLY A 88 -31.51 -8.00 -24.08
C GLY A 88 -31.37 -9.40 -23.43
N PRO A 89 -32.25 -10.39 -23.74
CA PRO A 89 -32.62 -11.42 -22.78
C PRO A 89 -31.91 -12.79 -22.94
N HIS A 90 -31.80 -13.48 -21.80
CA HIS A 90 -31.79 -14.94 -21.58
C HIS A 90 -30.82 -15.84 -22.36
N ALA A 91 -29.95 -16.54 -21.62
CA ALA A 91 -29.80 -17.99 -21.72
C ALA A 91 -29.24 -18.60 -20.42
N SER A 92 -29.89 -19.68 -20.02
CA SER A 92 -29.82 -20.51 -18.81
C SER A 92 -28.64 -21.50 -18.76
N HIS A 93 -28.50 -22.15 -17.58
CA HIS A 93 -27.75 -23.38 -17.26
C HIS A 93 -26.22 -23.20 -17.11
N GLU A 94 -25.50 -23.79 -16.14
CA GLU A 94 -25.75 -24.99 -15.34
C GLU A 94 -24.84 -24.97 -14.10
N SER A 95 -25.40 -25.35 -12.95
CA SER A 95 -24.73 -25.55 -11.67
C SER A 95 -24.07 -26.94 -11.60
N ASN A 96 -22.84 -27.06 -11.08
CA ASN A 96 -22.34 -28.32 -10.51
C ASN A 96 -21.44 -28.04 -9.28
N PRO A 97 -21.45 -28.88 -8.23
CA PRO A 97 -21.01 -28.52 -6.89
C PRO A 97 -19.50 -28.75 -6.69
N THR A 98 -18.91 -27.95 -5.80
CA THR A 98 -17.53 -28.14 -5.32
C THR A 98 -17.56 -28.75 -3.92
N PRO A 99 -16.83 -29.84 -3.64
CA PRO A 99 -16.74 -30.38 -2.28
C PRO A 99 -15.73 -29.58 -1.44
N HIS A 100 -16.07 -29.42 -0.16
CA HIS A 100 -15.25 -28.80 0.88
C HIS A 100 -13.90 -29.54 1.05
N ALA A 101 -12.79 -28.81 0.95
CA ALA A 101 -11.46 -29.29 1.38
C ALA A 101 -10.92 -28.38 2.48
N GLY A 102 -10.49 -29.03 3.58
CA GLY A 102 -10.16 -28.42 4.87
C GLY A 102 -8.93 -27.51 4.91
N LEU A 103 -8.84 -26.80 6.03
CA LEU A 103 -7.77 -25.89 6.43
C LEU A 103 -6.39 -26.60 6.41
N PRO A 104 -5.35 -26.00 5.80
CA PRO A 104 -3.99 -26.53 5.92
C PRO A 104 -3.31 -26.11 7.23
N THR A 105 -2.65 -27.08 7.85
CA THR A 105 -1.77 -27.02 9.03
C THR A 105 -0.55 -26.09 8.80
N PRO A 106 0.03 -25.49 9.85
CA PRO A 106 1.18 -24.58 9.70
C PRO A 106 2.44 -25.32 9.24
N GLN A 107 3.07 -24.82 8.17
CA GLN A 107 4.35 -25.31 7.65
C GLN A 107 5.50 -24.78 8.51
N THR A 108 6.48 -25.66 8.79
CA THR A 108 7.77 -25.35 9.41
C THR A 108 8.58 -24.33 8.60
N PRO A 109 9.39 -23.46 9.25
CA PRO A 109 10.22 -22.50 8.55
C PRO A 109 11.32 -23.17 7.70
N ASP A 110 11.60 -22.60 6.53
CA ASP A 110 12.68 -23.03 5.64
C ASP A 110 14.06 -22.90 6.33
N PRO A 111 15.02 -23.80 6.03
CA PRO A 111 16.37 -23.71 6.58
C PRO A 111 17.13 -22.47 6.09
N PRO A 112 18.12 -21.98 6.86
CA PRO A 112 18.97 -20.86 6.47
C PRO A 112 19.75 -21.18 5.20
N TRP A 113 19.83 -20.20 4.30
CA TRP A 113 20.49 -20.34 3.00
C TRP A 113 22.02 -20.27 3.12
N GLN A 114 22.70 -21.16 2.42
CA GLN A 114 24.17 -21.19 2.30
C GLN A 114 24.57 -20.78 0.86
N PRO A 115 25.65 -19.97 0.69
CA PRO A 115 26.09 -19.50 -0.62
C PRO A 115 26.76 -20.62 -1.45
N PRO A 116 26.65 -20.59 -2.79
CA PRO A 116 27.38 -21.51 -3.67
C PRO A 116 28.86 -21.14 -3.82
N ASP A 117 29.67 -22.18 -4.09
CA ASP A 117 31.13 -22.13 -4.25
C ASP A 117 31.56 -21.32 -5.50
N PRO A 118 32.50 -20.35 -5.37
CA PRO A 118 32.93 -19.46 -6.44
C PRO A 118 33.63 -20.09 -7.65
N ALA A 119 33.95 -21.39 -7.64
CA ALA A 119 34.81 -22.02 -8.66
C ALA A 119 34.15 -22.36 -10.01
N THR A 120 32.83 -22.20 -10.18
CA THR A 120 32.14 -22.52 -11.45
C THR A 120 31.46 -21.29 -12.06
N ARG A 121 32.23 -20.45 -12.75
CA ARG A 121 31.70 -19.30 -13.51
C ARG A 121 32.23 -19.34 -14.94
N ALA A 122 31.46 -19.94 -15.85
CA ALA A 122 31.57 -19.65 -17.28
C ALA A 122 30.67 -18.43 -17.60
N PRO A 123 31.08 -17.52 -18.49
CA PRO A 123 30.20 -16.45 -18.98
C PRO A 123 29.10 -17.04 -19.88
N ASP A 124 27.84 -16.71 -19.59
CA ASP A 124 26.66 -17.11 -20.37
C ASP A 124 26.36 -16.04 -21.45
N PRO A 125 26.33 -16.38 -22.75
CA PRO A 125 26.26 -15.44 -23.87
C PRO A 125 24.85 -14.90 -24.19
N THR A 126 23.86 -15.04 -23.30
CA THR A 126 22.44 -14.75 -23.60
C THR A 126 21.97 -13.32 -23.29
N TRP A 127 22.86 -12.33 -23.18
CA TRP A 127 22.51 -10.93 -22.94
C TRP A 127 22.79 -10.04 -24.16
N PRO A 128 21.79 -9.61 -24.95
CA PRO A 128 22.00 -8.60 -25.98
C PRO A 128 22.11 -7.20 -25.35
N ALA A 129 22.97 -6.36 -25.92
CA ALA A 129 23.09 -4.95 -25.59
C ALA A 129 21.77 -4.20 -25.87
N PRO A 130 21.41 -3.18 -25.09
CA PRO A 130 20.17 -2.43 -25.30
C PRO A 130 20.20 -1.61 -26.60
N GLU A 131 19.08 -1.61 -27.33
CA GLU A 131 18.86 -0.73 -28.47
C GLU A 131 18.83 0.75 -28.04
N PRO A 132 19.34 1.67 -28.90
CA PRO A 132 19.30 3.10 -28.61
C PRO A 132 17.86 3.63 -28.69
N LEU A 133 17.49 4.45 -27.69
CA LEU A 133 16.21 5.16 -27.67
C LEU A 133 16.11 6.17 -28.83
N PRO A 134 14.93 6.36 -29.45
CA PRO A 134 14.72 7.42 -30.43
C PRO A 134 14.84 8.80 -29.76
N GLN A 135 15.56 9.71 -30.42
CA GLN A 135 15.72 11.10 -30.00
C GLN A 135 14.35 11.79 -29.90
N ALA A 136 14.03 12.29 -28.71
CA ALA A 136 12.87 13.14 -28.50
C ALA A 136 13.18 14.56 -29.00
N ALA A 137 12.30 15.11 -29.83
CA ALA A 137 12.34 16.50 -30.25
C ALA A 137 12.13 17.45 -29.06
N GLU A 138 12.90 18.53 -29.03
CA GLU A 138 12.84 19.59 -28.00
C GLU A 138 11.46 20.29 -27.98
N PRO A 139 10.83 20.48 -26.81
CA PRO A 139 9.72 21.41 -26.68
C PRO A 139 10.22 22.85 -26.48
N ALA A 140 9.56 23.77 -27.18
CA ALA A 140 9.79 25.22 -27.16
C ALA A 140 9.57 25.85 -25.76
N PRO A 141 10.25 26.97 -25.45
CA PRO A 141 10.24 27.57 -24.12
C PRO A 141 8.90 28.25 -23.84
N THR A 142 8.25 27.87 -22.74
CA THR A 142 7.12 28.62 -22.18
C THR A 142 7.57 29.31 -20.89
N HIS A 143 7.58 30.63 -20.93
CA HIS A 143 7.79 31.50 -19.78
C HIS A 143 6.78 31.16 -18.67
N CYS A 144 7.27 30.89 -17.46
CA CYS A 144 6.46 30.82 -16.26
C CYS A 144 7.02 31.83 -15.25
N THR A 145 6.38 32.99 -15.22
CA THR A 145 6.56 34.01 -14.19
C THR A 145 5.68 33.66 -13.00
N ASP A 146 6.20 33.89 -11.79
CA ASP A 146 5.58 33.81 -10.46
C ASP A 146 5.40 32.43 -9.78
N LEU A 147 6.38 32.10 -8.94
CA LEU A 147 6.22 31.18 -7.80
C LEU A 147 6.53 31.96 -6.50
N PRO A 148 5.70 31.86 -5.44
CA PRO A 148 5.95 32.54 -4.18
C PRO A 148 7.17 31.98 -3.45
N GLN A 149 7.96 32.90 -2.88
CA GLN A 149 9.20 32.65 -2.15
C GLN A 149 8.94 31.75 -0.92
N VAL A 150 9.68 30.63 -0.80
CA VAL A 150 9.69 29.75 0.37
C VAL A 150 10.84 30.17 1.27
N GLU A 151 10.54 30.51 2.53
CA GLU A 151 11.56 30.91 3.51
C GLU A 151 12.53 29.76 3.88
N PRO A 152 13.80 30.05 4.20
CA PRO A 152 14.79 29.02 4.52
C PRO A 152 14.56 28.43 5.91
N ILE A 153 14.55 27.10 6.01
CA ILE A 153 14.55 26.38 7.29
C ILE A 153 15.97 26.38 7.87
N ALA A 154 16.10 26.79 9.13
CA ALA A 154 17.37 26.90 9.85
C ALA A 154 18.12 25.54 9.95
N PRO A 155 19.47 25.55 9.95
CA PRO A 155 20.27 24.33 10.05
C PRO A 155 20.21 23.76 11.48
N VAL A 156 19.80 22.50 11.59
CA VAL A 156 19.84 21.74 12.84
C VAL A 156 21.14 20.91 12.88
N ALA A 157 21.74 20.85 14.06
CA ALA A 157 23.06 20.31 14.40
C ALA A 157 23.41 18.94 13.76
N PRO A 158 24.72 18.66 13.55
CA PRO A 158 25.18 17.41 12.93
C PRO A 158 24.81 16.20 13.80
N VAL A 159 24.11 15.25 13.18
CA VAL A 159 23.69 13.98 13.80
C VAL A 159 24.80 12.96 13.66
N SER A 160 25.11 12.28 14.76
CA SER A 160 26.19 11.30 14.94
C SER A 160 26.18 10.13 13.93
N ALA A 161 27.37 9.78 13.44
CA ALA A 161 27.63 8.91 12.29
C ALA A 161 27.46 7.38 12.51
N ASP A 162 26.88 6.92 13.62
CA ASP A 162 26.93 5.49 14.02
C ASP A 162 25.57 4.74 13.99
N ALA A 163 24.49 5.35 13.50
CA ALA A 163 23.23 4.64 13.34
C ALA A 163 23.21 3.85 12.01
N THR A 164 23.57 2.57 12.04
CA THR A 164 23.40 1.67 10.89
C THR A 164 21.92 1.57 10.52
N ASP A 165 21.60 1.94 9.28
CA ASP A 165 20.25 1.85 8.74
C ASP A 165 19.74 0.41 8.82
N THR A 166 18.62 0.19 9.51
CA THR A 166 18.04 -1.15 9.71
C THR A 166 16.78 -1.32 8.87
N ALA A 167 16.76 -2.35 8.02
CA ALA A 167 15.63 -2.70 7.17
C ALA A 167 14.34 -2.92 7.96
N GLY A 168 13.32 -2.12 7.69
CA GLY A 168 11.98 -2.23 8.26
C GLY A 168 11.86 -1.86 9.73
N ALA A 169 12.83 -1.15 10.29
CA ALA A 169 12.76 -0.64 11.65
C ALA A 169 11.56 0.30 11.84
N SER A 170 11.30 1.17 10.86
CA SER A 170 10.17 2.10 10.91
C SER A 170 8.80 1.40 10.90
N ALA A 171 8.64 0.37 10.04
CA ALA A 171 7.42 -0.44 10.01
C ALA A 171 7.23 -1.26 11.30
N GLN A 172 8.31 -1.79 11.87
CA GLN A 172 8.28 -2.52 13.14
C GLN A 172 7.90 -1.62 14.32
N ASN A 173 8.42 -0.40 14.37
CA ASN A 173 8.09 0.59 15.40
C ASN A 173 6.62 1.03 15.31
N GLU A 174 6.10 1.22 14.08
CA GLU A 174 4.68 1.51 13.87
C GLU A 174 3.78 0.36 14.33
N TYR A 175 4.18 -0.88 14.06
CA TYR A 175 3.49 -2.07 14.55
C TYR A 175 3.40 -2.09 16.08
N HIS A 176 4.53 -1.94 16.79
CA HIS A 176 4.56 -1.93 18.25
C HIS A 176 3.63 -0.86 18.81
N ARG A 177 3.74 0.39 18.32
CA ARG A 177 2.92 1.51 18.78
C ARG A 177 1.42 1.25 18.59
N ARG A 178 1.02 0.69 17.45
CA ARG A 178 -0.39 0.39 17.15
C ARG A 178 -0.90 -0.78 17.98
N SER A 179 -0.10 -1.83 18.12
CA SER A 179 -0.46 -3.03 18.89
C SER A 179 -0.64 -2.67 20.37
N GLU A 180 0.27 -1.90 20.95
CA GLU A 180 0.17 -1.39 22.32
C GLU A 180 -1.08 -0.54 22.52
N ARG A 181 -1.36 0.40 21.61
CA ARG A 181 -2.55 1.27 21.71
C ARG A 181 -3.85 0.48 21.59
N GLU A 182 -3.93 -0.48 20.67
CA GLU A 182 -5.08 -1.36 20.53
C GLU A 182 -5.28 -2.23 21.77
N LEU A 183 -4.19 -2.81 22.30
CA LEU A 183 -4.21 -3.65 23.48
C LEU A 183 -4.65 -2.85 24.71
N ALA A 184 -4.08 -1.66 24.93
CA ALA A 184 -4.48 -0.75 26.00
C ALA A 184 -5.98 -0.39 25.91
N THR A 185 -6.47 -0.08 24.70
CA THR A 185 -7.90 0.19 24.47
C THR A 185 -8.78 -1.02 24.81
N LYS A 186 -8.34 -2.23 24.47
CA LYS A 186 -9.06 -3.48 24.80
C LYS A 186 -9.06 -3.73 26.31
N HIS A 187 -7.93 -3.54 27.00
CA HIS A 187 -7.85 -3.65 28.45
C HIS A 187 -8.73 -2.62 29.16
N GLN A 188 -8.74 -1.37 28.70
CA GLN A 188 -9.61 -0.34 29.26
C GLN A 188 -11.08 -0.74 29.16
N LYS A 189 -11.54 -1.23 27.99
CA LYS A 189 -12.92 -1.72 27.82
C LYS A 189 -13.29 -2.86 28.76
N VAL A 190 -12.36 -3.78 29.03
CA VAL A 190 -12.57 -4.88 30.00
C VAL A 190 -12.65 -4.34 31.42
N ALA A 191 -11.79 -3.38 31.78
CA ALA A 191 -11.81 -2.73 33.09
C ALA A 191 -13.10 -1.93 33.30
N ASP A 192 -13.53 -1.15 32.31
CA ASP A 192 -14.77 -0.36 32.33
C ASP A 192 -16.00 -1.27 32.48
N ASP A 193 -16.07 -2.39 31.74
CA ASP A 193 -17.15 -3.38 31.89
C ASP A 193 -17.13 -4.03 33.28
N ALA A 194 -15.95 -4.36 33.82
CA ALA A 194 -15.84 -4.91 35.16
C ALA A 194 -16.33 -3.92 36.24
N GLN A 195 -15.93 -2.64 36.14
CA GLN A 195 -16.39 -1.58 37.05
C GLN A 195 -17.89 -1.35 36.94
N TRP A 196 -18.42 -1.22 35.72
CA TRP A 196 -19.85 -1.07 35.45
C TRP A 196 -20.66 -2.23 36.05
N ARG A 197 -20.20 -3.48 35.88
CA ARG A 197 -20.85 -4.67 36.44
C ARG A 197 -20.86 -4.65 37.97
N GLN A 198 -19.78 -4.21 38.61
CA GLN A 198 -19.72 -4.08 40.07
C GLN A 198 -20.68 -3.00 40.55
N GLN A 199 -20.65 -1.82 39.93
CA GLN A 199 -21.48 -0.68 40.27
C GLN A 199 -22.97 -0.99 40.13
N ILE A 200 -23.42 -1.51 38.99
CA ILE A 200 -24.85 -1.80 38.74
C ILE A 200 -25.39 -2.90 39.68
N LYS A 201 -24.57 -3.87 40.06
CA LYS A 201 -24.96 -4.89 41.05
C LYS A 201 -25.09 -4.32 42.45
N ALA A 202 -24.27 -3.34 42.81
CA ALA A 202 -24.34 -2.66 44.10
C ALA A 202 -25.56 -1.73 44.18
N GLU A 203 -25.80 -0.93 43.14
CA GLU A 203 -26.90 0.03 43.07
C GLU A 203 -28.27 -0.67 42.93
N ARG A 204 -28.33 -1.77 42.17
CA ARG A 204 -29.58 -2.49 41.86
C ARG A 204 -29.37 -4.00 41.94
N PRO A 205 -29.45 -4.63 43.12
CA PRO A 205 -29.05 -6.03 43.30
C PRO A 205 -29.79 -7.04 42.41
N VAL A 206 -31.12 -6.89 42.24
CA VAL A 206 -31.93 -7.81 41.41
C VAL A 206 -31.81 -7.44 39.93
N MET A 207 -32.17 -6.20 39.56
CA MET A 207 -32.15 -5.75 38.16
C MET A 207 -30.74 -5.74 37.55
N GLY A 208 -29.71 -5.42 38.34
CA GLY A 208 -28.32 -5.40 37.89
C GLY A 208 -27.75 -6.79 37.63
N ARG A 209 -28.17 -7.82 38.37
CA ARG A 209 -27.81 -9.21 38.05
C ARG A 209 -28.38 -9.64 36.69
N VAL A 210 -29.65 -9.28 36.42
CA VAL A 210 -30.29 -9.54 35.13
C VAL A 210 -29.59 -8.78 34.00
N ALA A 211 -29.38 -7.47 34.15
CA ALA A 211 -28.72 -6.64 33.15
C ALA A 211 -27.32 -7.18 32.79
N THR A 212 -26.50 -7.49 33.81
CA THR A 212 -25.15 -8.01 33.57
C THR A 212 -25.15 -9.42 32.98
N ALA A 213 -26.15 -10.27 33.25
CA ALA A 213 -26.26 -11.59 32.61
C ALA A 213 -26.58 -11.49 31.11
N LEU A 214 -27.36 -10.48 30.73
CA LEU A 214 -27.76 -10.24 29.33
C LEU A 214 -26.72 -9.45 28.53
N THR A 215 -25.83 -8.70 29.18
CA THR A 215 -24.74 -7.99 28.52
C THR A 215 -23.53 -8.90 28.28
N ALA A 216 -23.16 -9.06 27.01
CA ALA A 216 -21.96 -9.81 26.64
C ALA A 216 -20.69 -9.20 27.26
N LYS A 217 -19.80 -10.05 27.78
CA LYS A 217 -18.51 -9.60 28.30
C LYS A 217 -17.55 -9.29 27.15
N PRO A 218 -16.88 -8.12 27.13
CA PRO A 218 -15.84 -7.86 26.16
C PRO A 218 -14.71 -8.88 26.33
N ARG A 219 -14.15 -9.33 25.21
CA ARG A 219 -12.98 -10.21 25.16
C ARG A 219 -11.84 -9.49 24.49
N ILE A 220 -10.63 -9.73 24.96
CA ILE A 220 -9.42 -9.28 24.27
C ILE A 220 -9.29 -10.17 23.02
N THR A 221 -9.61 -9.58 21.87
CA THR A 221 -9.46 -10.24 20.57
C THR A 221 -8.03 -10.08 20.04
N PRO A 222 -7.62 -10.90 19.06
CA PRO A 222 -6.36 -10.67 18.34
C PRO A 222 -6.24 -9.25 17.78
N GLU A 223 -5.02 -8.82 17.49
CA GLU A 223 -4.75 -7.53 16.84
C GLU A 223 -5.52 -7.37 15.52
N SER A 224 -5.82 -6.12 15.17
CA SER A 224 -6.53 -5.84 13.92
C SER A 224 -5.68 -6.26 12.72
N GLN A 225 -6.35 -6.61 11.61
CA GLN A 225 -5.66 -6.92 10.35
C GLN A 225 -4.80 -5.76 9.86
N ALA A 226 -5.22 -4.51 10.10
CA ALA A 226 -4.45 -3.32 9.74
C ALA A 226 -3.16 -3.19 10.56
N THR A 227 -3.17 -3.59 11.83
CA THR A 227 -1.97 -3.62 12.68
C THR A 227 -1.08 -4.80 12.32
N ALA A 228 -1.62 -6.00 12.15
CA ALA A 228 -0.87 -7.17 11.69
C ALA A 228 -0.18 -6.95 10.33
N ALA A 229 -0.78 -6.17 9.43
CA ALA A 229 -0.19 -5.84 8.13
C ALA A 229 1.16 -5.10 8.25
N TRP A 230 1.36 -4.27 9.28
CA TRP A 230 2.65 -3.61 9.52
C TRP A 230 3.75 -4.60 9.89
N LYS A 231 3.43 -5.60 10.72
CA LYS A 231 4.36 -6.68 11.04
C LYS A 231 4.76 -7.49 9.80
N VAL A 232 3.77 -7.82 8.95
CA VAL A 232 4.02 -8.52 7.69
C VAL A 232 4.89 -7.70 6.74
N GLY A 233 4.67 -6.38 6.68
CA GLY A 233 5.51 -5.44 5.92
C GLY A 233 6.96 -5.43 6.41
N ALA A 234 7.16 -5.17 7.70
CA ALA A 234 8.48 -5.16 8.33
C ALA A 234 9.26 -6.47 8.11
N GLU A 235 8.58 -7.62 8.14
CA GLU A 235 9.20 -8.91 7.86
C GLU A 235 9.66 -9.04 6.40
N GLY A 236 8.89 -8.49 5.45
CA GLY A 236 9.26 -8.44 4.04
C GLY A 236 10.49 -7.59 3.77
N GLU A 237 10.54 -6.40 4.38
CA GLU A 237 11.66 -5.45 4.30
C GLU A 237 12.93 -6.05 4.93
N ARG A 238 12.82 -6.61 6.14
CA ARG A 238 13.94 -7.31 6.80
C ARG A 238 14.49 -8.44 5.93
N ARG A 239 13.63 -9.23 5.27
CA ARG A 239 14.07 -10.32 4.39
C ARG A 239 14.87 -9.81 3.19
N VAL A 240 14.53 -8.64 2.64
CA VAL A 240 15.31 -8.01 1.59
C VAL A 240 16.66 -7.53 2.14
N GLY A 241 16.67 -6.89 3.30
CA GLY A 241 17.89 -6.48 4.01
C GLY A 241 18.85 -7.65 4.23
N GLU A 242 18.37 -8.78 4.74
CA GLU A 242 19.17 -10.01 4.93
C GLU A 242 19.83 -10.52 3.64
N VAL A 243 19.13 -10.43 2.51
CA VAL A 243 19.66 -10.91 1.23
C VAL A 243 20.71 -9.97 0.65
N LEU A 244 20.59 -8.67 0.93
CA LEU A 244 21.56 -7.68 0.49
C LEU A 244 22.76 -7.60 1.44
N GLN A 245 22.62 -8.08 2.68
CA GLN A 245 23.69 -8.11 3.67
C GLN A 245 24.88 -8.94 3.16
N GLY A 246 26.07 -8.33 3.17
CA GLY A 246 27.31 -8.99 2.75
C GLY A 246 27.52 -9.11 1.24
N VAL A 247 26.59 -8.58 0.42
CA VAL A 247 26.82 -8.45 -1.03
C VAL A 247 27.90 -7.38 -1.24
N ARG A 248 29.00 -7.76 -1.91
CA ARG A 248 30.15 -6.87 -2.14
C ARG A 248 29.93 -5.96 -3.35
N GLY A 249 30.57 -4.79 -3.33
CA GLY A 249 30.53 -3.82 -4.43
C GLY A 249 29.22 -3.04 -4.53
N ILE A 250 28.41 -3.05 -3.46
CA ILE A 250 27.21 -2.24 -3.34
C ILE A 250 27.20 -1.50 -2.02
N GLU A 251 26.48 -0.38 -1.99
CA GLU A 251 26.11 0.36 -0.78
C GLU A 251 24.61 0.28 -0.61
N VAL A 252 24.14 0.09 0.63
CA VAL A 252 22.72 -0.14 0.93
C VAL A 252 22.25 0.84 2.00
N LEU A 253 21.19 1.57 1.69
CA LEU A 253 20.53 2.53 2.58
C LEU A 253 19.09 2.06 2.78
N HIS A 254 18.71 1.78 4.03
CA HIS A 254 17.38 1.26 4.35
C HIS A 254 16.45 2.36 4.88
N ASP A 255 15.13 2.25 4.75
CA ASP A 255 14.17 3.15 5.42
C ASP A 255 14.46 4.65 5.20
N ARG A 256 14.62 5.09 3.95
CA ARG A 256 14.91 6.51 3.61
C ARG A 256 13.64 7.35 3.56
N LEU A 257 13.56 8.43 4.33
CA LEU A 257 12.40 9.33 4.33
C LEU A 257 12.25 10.06 3.00
N ILE A 258 11.01 10.15 2.50
CA ILE A 258 10.69 10.98 1.35
C ILE A 258 10.47 12.43 1.83
N PRO A 259 11.24 13.42 1.32
CA PRO A 259 11.07 14.82 1.70
C PRO A 259 9.64 15.31 1.53
N GLY A 260 9.13 16.05 2.52
CA GLY A 260 7.75 16.57 2.51
C GLY A 260 6.65 15.51 2.73
N SER A 261 7.02 14.27 3.06
CA SER A 261 6.07 13.17 3.28
C SER A 261 6.38 12.41 4.56
N ARG A 262 5.38 11.65 5.03
CA ARG A 262 5.55 10.65 6.10
C ARG A 262 5.91 9.26 5.55
N ALA A 263 5.98 9.11 4.23
CA ALA A 263 6.37 7.88 3.57
C ALA A 263 7.90 7.75 3.50
N ASN A 264 8.36 6.52 3.40
CA ASN A 264 9.75 6.14 3.25
C ASN A 264 9.94 5.32 1.96
N ILE A 265 11.21 5.11 1.61
CA ILE A 265 11.69 4.17 0.62
C ILE A 265 12.34 3.02 1.39
N ASP A 266 11.85 1.80 1.18
CA ASP A 266 12.26 0.62 1.95
C ASP A 266 13.77 0.37 1.82
N HIS A 267 14.28 0.30 0.59
CA HIS A 267 15.71 0.17 0.35
C HIS A 267 16.17 0.94 -0.90
N LEU A 268 17.26 1.67 -0.76
CA LEU A 268 18.08 2.16 -1.86
C LEU A 268 19.37 1.36 -1.90
N VAL A 269 19.69 0.84 -3.08
CA VAL A 269 20.98 0.18 -3.31
C VAL A 269 21.72 0.94 -4.37
N VAL A 270 22.97 1.29 -4.11
CA VAL A 270 23.90 1.82 -5.11
C VAL A 270 24.82 0.68 -5.51
N GLY A 271 24.84 0.33 -6.79
CA GLY A 271 25.72 -0.70 -7.32
C GLY A 271 26.39 -0.25 -8.63
N PRO A 272 27.23 -1.12 -9.22
CA PRO A 272 28.08 -0.77 -10.37
C PRO A 272 27.33 -0.21 -11.57
N SER A 273 26.08 -0.65 -11.78
CA SER A 273 25.28 -0.22 -12.92
C SER A 273 24.26 0.87 -12.62
N GLY A 274 24.19 1.39 -11.40
CA GLY A 274 23.23 2.44 -11.04
C GLY A 274 22.69 2.36 -9.62
N VAL A 275 21.68 3.19 -9.37
CA VAL A 275 20.88 3.17 -8.14
C VAL A 275 19.62 2.33 -8.36
N PHE A 276 19.25 1.54 -7.37
CA PHE A 276 18.08 0.69 -7.37
C PHE A 276 17.16 1.09 -6.23
N VAL A 277 15.93 1.47 -6.57
CA VAL A 277 14.86 1.78 -5.62
C VAL A 277 14.04 0.52 -5.43
N ILE A 278 14.22 -0.15 -4.29
CA ILE A 278 13.64 -1.46 -4.03
C ILE A 278 12.49 -1.31 -3.03
N ASP A 279 11.30 -1.69 -3.48
CA ASP A 279 10.08 -1.76 -2.66
C ASP A 279 9.75 -3.23 -2.38
N ALA A 280 9.63 -3.58 -1.10
CA ALA A 280 9.38 -4.94 -0.65
C ALA A 280 7.87 -5.22 -0.55
N LYS A 281 7.42 -6.33 -1.15
CA LYS A 281 6.00 -6.72 -1.16
C LYS A 281 5.84 -8.17 -0.75
N LYS A 282 5.38 -8.39 0.48
CA LYS A 282 5.06 -9.73 0.97
C LYS A 282 3.65 -10.14 0.52
N TYR A 283 3.57 -10.92 -0.55
CA TYR A 283 2.31 -11.46 -1.09
C TYR A 283 2.40 -12.96 -1.30
N THR A 284 1.30 -13.65 -1.07
CA THR A 284 1.17 -15.09 -1.33
C THR A 284 0.42 -15.35 -2.64
N GLY A 285 0.76 -16.46 -3.30
CA GLY A 285 0.09 -16.91 -4.52
C GLY A 285 0.89 -16.65 -5.80
N LYS A 286 0.31 -17.02 -6.94
CA LYS A 286 1.01 -17.01 -8.24
C LYS A 286 1.27 -15.57 -8.71
N LEU A 287 2.50 -15.26 -9.07
CA LEU A 287 2.88 -14.02 -9.74
C LEU A 287 2.81 -14.21 -11.25
N GLU A 288 2.16 -13.28 -11.93
CA GLU A 288 1.99 -13.29 -13.38
C GLU A 288 2.13 -11.88 -13.93
N VAL A 289 2.83 -11.73 -15.05
CA VAL A 289 2.75 -10.51 -15.87
C VAL A 289 1.88 -10.85 -17.07
N ARG A 290 0.84 -10.04 -17.29
CA ARG A 290 -0.12 -10.22 -18.38
C ARG A 290 -0.08 -8.99 -19.27
N ASP A 291 0.12 -9.17 -20.56
CA ASP A 291 -0.07 -8.07 -21.51
C ASP A 291 -1.57 -7.90 -21.75
N LYS A 292 -2.09 -6.71 -21.45
CA LYS A 292 -3.48 -6.31 -21.68
C LYS A 292 -3.65 -5.41 -22.90
N GLY A 293 -2.55 -5.18 -23.61
CA GLY A 293 -2.55 -4.36 -24.80
C GLY A 293 -3.18 -5.07 -26.00
N GLY A 294 -3.56 -4.28 -27.01
CA GLY A 294 -4.01 -4.80 -28.30
C GLY A 294 -2.83 -5.15 -29.20
N LEU A 295 -3.12 -5.57 -30.44
CA LEU A 295 -2.12 -6.03 -31.41
C LEU A 295 -0.98 -5.03 -31.71
N PHE A 296 -1.20 -3.74 -31.43
CA PHE A 296 -0.27 -2.64 -31.71
C PHE A 296 0.27 -1.94 -30.47
N ARG A 297 -0.14 -2.35 -29.27
CA ARG A 297 0.26 -1.68 -28.02
C ARG A 297 0.58 -2.74 -26.98
N HIS A 298 1.76 -2.67 -26.41
CA HIS A 298 2.12 -3.46 -25.24
C HIS A 298 1.66 -2.71 -23.99
N ASP A 299 0.88 -3.37 -23.12
CA ASP A 299 0.37 -2.83 -21.86
C ASP A 299 0.53 -3.88 -20.74
N PRO A 300 1.74 -4.01 -20.17
CA PRO A 300 2.04 -5.07 -19.22
C PRO A 300 1.44 -4.74 -17.86
N HIS A 301 0.63 -5.65 -17.33
CA HIS A 301 0.04 -5.57 -16.02
C HIS A 301 0.58 -6.66 -15.10
N LEU A 302 0.81 -6.28 -13.85
CA LEU A 302 1.33 -7.18 -12.82
C LEU A 302 0.17 -7.77 -12.01
N TYR A 303 0.10 -9.10 -11.93
CA TYR A 303 -0.90 -9.82 -11.17
C TYR A 303 -0.24 -10.67 -10.08
N VAL A 304 -0.86 -10.70 -8.90
CA VAL A 304 -0.51 -11.64 -7.84
C VAL A 304 -1.79 -12.28 -7.30
N ASN A 305 -1.86 -13.61 -7.39
CA ASN A 305 -3.02 -14.41 -7.04
C ASN A 305 -4.30 -13.92 -7.72
N GLY A 306 -4.23 -13.62 -9.02
CA GLY A 306 -5.36 -13.13 -9.83
C GLY A 306 -5.73 -11.66 -9.60
N ARG A 307 -5.13 -10.96 -8.64
CA ARG A 307 -5.41 -9.53 -8.38
C ARG A 307 -4.41 -8.63 -9.10
N ASP A 308 -4.91 -7.59 -9.75
CA ASP A 308 -4.08 -6.57 -10.39
C ASP A 308 -3.31 -5.74 -9.33
N ARG A 309 -1.99 -5.76 -9.43
CA ARG A 309 -1.02 -5.06 -8.57
C ARG A 309 -0.23 -4.01 -9.33
N THR A 310 -0.61 -3.67 -10.56
CA THR A 310 0.12 -2.69 -11.40
C THR A 310 0.30 -1.34 -10.69
N LYS A 311 -0.63 -0.95 -9.81
CA LYS A 311 -0.49 0.26 -8.96
C LYS A 311 0.78 0.28 -8.08
N THR A 312 1.36 -0.87 -7.72
CA THR A 312 2.62 -0.89 -6.96
C THR A 312 3.80 -0.48 -7.84
N VAL A 313 3.72 -0.73 -9.14
CA VAL A 313 4.71 -0.25 -10.13
C VAL A 313 4.72 1.28 -10.15
N ASP A 314 3.54 1.91 -10.19
CA ASP A 314 3.42 3.36 -10.15
C ASP A 314 4.02 3.96 -8.86
N GLY A 315 3.86 3.27 -7.73
CA GLY A 315 4.43 3.67 -6.45
C GLY A 315 5.96 3.75 -6.50
N VAL A 316 6.61 2.71 -7.02
CA VAL A 316 8.07 2.67 -7.19
C VAL A 316 8.53 3.74 -8.18
N LEU A 317 7.83 3.94 -9.29
CA LEU A 317 8.18 4.99 -10.26
C LEU A 317 8.12 6.40 -9.66
N ARG A 318 7.22 6.66 -8.70
CA ARG A 318 7.23 7.93 -7.94
C ARG A 318 8.46 8.04 -7.05
N GLN A 319 8.84 6.97 -6.35
CA GLN A 319 10.06 6.96 -5.53
C GLN A 319 11.32 7.16 -6.38
N VAL A 320 11.38 6.55 -7.57
CA VAL A 320 12.47 6.79 -8.54
C VAL A 320 12.62 8.28 -8.88
N LYS A 321 11.51 9.01 -9.05
CA LYS A 321 11.56 10.46 -9.28
C LYS A 321 12.11 11.21 -8.07
N VAL A 322 11.72 10.83 -6.85
CA VAL A 322 12.28 11.41 -5.60
C VAL A 322 13.79 11.21 -5.54
N VAL A 323 14.27 10.00 -5.83
CA VAL A 323 15.71 9.67 -5.83
C VAL A 323 16.44 10.44 -6.93
N ARG A 324 15.85 10.61 -8.11
CA ARG A 324 16.42 11.45 -9.18
C ARG A 324 16.64 12.88 -8.71
N THR A 325 15.63 13.48 -8.08
CA THR A 325 15.75 14.83 -7.51
C THR A 325 16.79 14.89 -6.40
N ALA A 326 16.90 13.85 -5.55
CA ALA A 326 17.87 13.80 -4.47
C ALA A 326 19.31 13.68 -4.97
N LEU A 327 19.56 12.94 -6.06
CA LEU A 327 20.90 12.85 -6.67
C LEU A 327 21.37 14.21 -7.20
N GLY A 328 20.49 14.95 -7.86
CA GLY A 328 20.83 16.24 -8.48
C GLY A 328 21.63 16.10 -9.77
N ASP A 329 22.04 17.23 -10.33
CA ASP A 329 22.62 17.31 -11.68
C ASP A 329 24.03 16.73 -11.78
N ASP A 330 24.81 16.76 -10.68
CA ASP A 330 26.16 16.18 -10.61
C ASP A 330 26.20 14.67 -10.86
N PHE A 331 25.04 14.00 -10.72
CA PHE A 331 24.85 12.57 -10.96
C PHE A 331 23.77 12.31 -12.01
N ALA A 332 23.58 13.23 -12.96
CA ALA A 332 22.58 13.09 -14.04
C ALA A 332 22.80 11.84 -14.90
N ASP A 333 24.04 11.38 -15.04
CA ASP A 333 24.43 10.21 -15.81
C ASP A 333 24.12 8.87 -15.11
N VAL A 334 23.88 8.89 -13.79
CA VAL A 334 23.58 7.71 -12.98
C VAL A 334 22.21 7.15 -13.36
N GLN A 335 22.16 5.89 -13.78
CA GLN A 335 20.88 5.20 -14.01
C GLN A 335 20.17 4.92 -12.69
N ILE A 336 18.86 5.15 -12.64
CA ILE A 336 18.02 4.76 -11.50
C ILE A 336 16.98 3.75 -11.99
N ARG A 337 16.89 2.61 -11.32
CA ARG A 337 15.94 1.54 -11.66
C ARG A 337 15.00 1.29 -10.50
N GLY A 338 13.71 1.27 -10.79
CA GLY A 338 12.72 0.76 -9.85
C GLY A 338 12.76 -0.76 -9.78
N VAL A 339 12.61 -1.32 -8.58
CA VAL A 339 12.58 -2.75 -8.33
C VAL A 339 11.43 -3.07 -7.37
N LEU A 340 10.57 -4.01 -7.76
CA LEU A 340 9.59 -4.63 -6.86
C LEU A 340 10.10 -6.00 -6.46
N CYS A 341 10.36 -6.19 -5.17
CA CYS A 341 10.76 -7.48 -4.62
C CYS A 341 9.57 -8.20 -3.99
N PHE A 342 9.10 -9.31 -4.59
CA PHE A 342 7.99 -10.08 -4.05
C PHE A 342 8.46 -11.23 -3.15
N ILE A 343 8.09 -11.15 -1.86
CA ILE A 343 8.37 -12.16 -0.84
C ILE A 343 7.15 -13.08 -0.69
N GLY A 344 7.35 -14.39 -0.76
CA GLY A 344 6.30 -15.40 -0.58
C GLY A 344 5.43 -15.68 -1.82
N ALA A 345 5.66 -14.96 -2.93
CA ALA A 345 4.96 -15.22 -4.19
C ALA A 345 5.50 -16.48 -4.87
N LYS A 346 4.63 -17.19 -5.59
CA LYS A 346 4.98 -18.34 -6.40
C LYS A 346 5.34 -17.88 -7.81
N TRP A 347 6.54 -18.19 -8.24
CA TRP A 347 7.10 -17.80 -9.54
C TRP A 347 6.95 -18.94 -10.56
N PRO A 348 6.81 -18.64 -11.86
CA PRO A 348 6.92 -19.64 -12.92
C PRO A 348 8.25 -20.42 -12.84
N LEU A 349 8.27 -21.65 -13.37
CA LEU A 349 9.42 -22.56 -13.29
C LEU A 349 10.70 -21.96 -13.92
N MET A 350 10.56 -21.17 -14.98
CA MET A 350 11.64 -20.37 -15.56
C MET A 350 11.78 -19.05 -14.79
N LYS A 351 12.70 -19.02 -13.84
CA LYS A 351 12.93 -17.89 -12.92
C LYS A 351 13.78 -16.81 -13.59
N HIS A 352 13.14 -15.90 -14.30
CA HIS A 352 13.79 -14.68 -14.76
C HIS A 352 13.08 -13.46 -14.15
N PRO A 353 13.83 -12.40 -13.77
CA PRO A 353 13.21 -11.13 -13.42
C PRO A 353 12.34 -10.65 -14.57
N HIS A 354 11.11 -10.24 -14.26
CA HIS A 354 10.22 -9.64 -15.25
C HIS A 354 10.44 -8.12 -15.29
N ARG A 355 10.02 -7.48 -16.38
CA ARG A 355 9.93 -6.01 -16.46
C ARG A 355 8.48 -5.61 -16.69
N VAL A 356 8.01 -4.65 -15.89
CA VAL A 356 6.69 -4.03 -16.05
C VAL A 356 6.90 -2.53 -16.01
N ASN A 357 6.64 -1.84 -17.13
CA ASN A 357 6.85 -0.40 -17.28
C ASN A 357 8.24 0.07 -16.81
N GLY A 358 9.29 -0.68 -17.20
CA GLY A 358 10.68 -0.39 -16.83
C GLY A 358 11.09 -0.82 -15.41
N VAL A 359 10.13 -1.14 -14.52
CA VAL A 359 10.40 -1.65 -13.16
C VAL A 359 10.74 -3.13 -13.21
N VAL A 360 11.82 -3.51 -12.54
CA VAL A 360 12.24 -4.91 -12.41
C VAL A 360 11.41 -5.59 -11.33
N VAL A 361 10.81 -6.73 -11.67
CA VAL A 361 10.02 -7.54 -10.74
C VAL A 361 10.82 -8.81 -10.44
N VAL A 362 11.22 -8.99 -9.18
CA VAL A 362 12.16 -10.06 -8.78
C VAL A 362 11.82 -10.67 -7.41
N TRP A 363 12.34 -11.87 -7.12
CA TRP A 363 12.29 -12.49 -5.80
C TRP A 363 13.57 -12.18 -5.00
N PRO A 364 13.60 -12.35 -3.67
CA PRO A 364 14.74 -11.95 -2.86
C PRO A 364 16.07 -12.51 -3.36
N LYS A 365 16.17 -13.82 -3.59
CA LYS A 365 17.42 -14.46 -4.07
C LYS A 365 17.88 -13.99 -5.46
N GLY A 366 17.03 -13.32 -6.24
CA GLY A 366 17.41 -12.72 -7.52
C GLY A 366 17.99 -11.32 -7.39
N LEU A 367 17.79 -10.64 -6.25
CA LEU A 367 18.26 -9.27 -6.02
C LEU A 367 19.77 -9.10 -6.17
N PRO A 368 20.64 -9.95 -5.57
CA PRO A 368 22.09 -9.76 -5.68
C PRO A 368 22.55 -9.68 -7.13
N LYS A 369 22.05 -10.58 -7.99
CA LYS A 369 22.35 -10.58 -9.43
C LYS A 369 21.92 -9.27 -10.13
N VAL A 370 20.81 -8.68 -9.72
CA VAL A 370 20.29 -7.42 -10.29
C VAL A 370 21.15 -6.24 -9.86
N VAL A 371 21.48 -6.14 -8.56
CA VAL A 371 22.16 -4.97 -8.01
C VAL A 371 23.67 -4.97 -8.25
N THR A 372 24.29 -6.15 -8.42
CA THR A 372 25.72 -6.28 -8.76
C THR A 372 25.97 -6.38 -10.26
N ALA A 373 24.97 -6.10 -11.09
CA ALA A 373 25.17 -6.06 -12.54
C ALA A 373 26.23 -5.01 -12.87
N SER A 374 27.26 -5.39 -13.62
CA SER A 374 28.39 -4.52 -13.98
C SER A 374 27.94 -3.25 -14.69
N GLY A 375 28.66 -2.15 -14.44
CA GLY A 375 28.43 -0.88 -15.10
C GLY A 375 29.49 0.15 -14.72
N ALA A 376 29.35 1.38 -15.22
CA ALA A 376 30.39 2.40 -15.15
C ALA A 376 30.47 3.16 -13.80
N LEU A 377 29.81 2.70 -12.73
CA LEU A 377 29.82 3.36 -11.42
C LEU A 377 30.70 2.67 -10.38
N ASP A 378 31.49 1.66 -10.75
CA ASP A 378 32.30 0.87 -9.80
C ASP A 378 33.12 1.73 -8.83
N ASP A 379 33.73 2.82 -9.31
CA ASP A 379 34.54 3.77 -8.53
C ASP A 379 33.73 4.90 -7.87
N ARG A 380 32.47 5.10 -8.27
CA ARG A 380 31.57 6.17 -7.80
C ARG A 380 30.48 5.68 -6.85
N VAL A 381 30.39 4.38 -6.56
CA VAL A 381 29.35 3.80 -5.68
C VAL A 381 29.28 4.53 -4.33
N ALA A 382 30.43 4.78 -3.71
CA ALA A 382 30.51 5.43 -2.40
C ALA A 382 30.02 6.88 -2.45
N ASP A 383 30.46 7.66 -3.45
CA ASP A 383 30.08 9.07 -3.60
C ASP A 383 28.59 9.24 -3.87
N VAL A 384 28.02 8.39 -4.73
CA VAL A 384 26.59 8.38 -5.03
C VAL A 384 25.78 8.00 -3.78
N ALA A 385 26.26 7.01 -3.01
CA ALA A 385 25.62 6.61 -1.76
C ALA A 385 25.64 7.75 -0.74
N GLU A 386 26.76 8.45 -0.59
CA GLU A 386 26.89 9.57 0.33
C GLU A 386 25.99 10.75 -0.05
N GLN A 387 25.90 11.08 -1.34
CA GLN A 387 24.93 12.06 -1.82
C GLN A 387 23.50 11.70 -1.42
N LEU A 388 23.11 10.43 -1.57
CA LEU A 388 21.78 9.98 -1.16
C LEU A 388 21.59 10.01 0.36
N ARG A 389 22.60 9.65 1.16
CA ARG A 389 22.54 9.74 2.63
C ARG A 389 22.31 11.18 3.11
N SER A 390 23.03 12.15 2.52
CA SER A 390 22.92 13.55 2.91
C SER A 390 21.56 14.16 2.55
N ARG A 391 20.93 13.69 1.46
CA ARG A 391 19.67 14.25 0.93
C ARG A 391 18.43 13.53 1.42
N LEU A 392 18.53 12.24 1.75
CA LEU A 392 17.42 11.40 2.21
C LEU A 392 17.74 10.84 3.60
N ARG A 393 17.17 11.47 4.63
CA ARG A 393 17.38 11.07 6.03
C ARG A 393 16.86 9.67 6.31
N SER A 394 17.45 9.02 7.31
CA SER A 394 16.93 7.79 7.89
C SER A 394 15.62 8.02 8.62
N ALA A 395 14.66 7.11 8.47
CA ALA A 395 13.44 7.09 9.29
C ALA A 395 13.67 6.52 10.70
N GLY A 396 14.84 5.89 10.94
CA GLY A 396 15.23 5.34 12.24
C GLY A 396 16.04 6.32 13.10
N GLN A 397 16.34 7.52 12.60
CA GLN A 397 17.07 8.58 13.31
C GLN A 397 16.15 9.67 13.85
#